data_AF-A0A970H7N9-F1
#
_entry.id   AF-A0A970H7N9-F1
#
_cell.length_a   1.000
_cell.length_b   1.000
_cell.length_c   1.000
_cell.angle_alpha   90.00
_cell.angle_beta   90.00
_cell.angle_gamma   90.00
#
_symmetry.space_group_name_H-M   'P 1'
#
loop_
_entity.id
_entity.type
_entity.pdbx_description
1 polymer ?
#
loop_
_entity_poly.entity_id
_entity_poly.type
_entity_poly.pdbx_seq_one_letter_code
_entity_poly.pdbx_strand_id
1 'polypeptide(L)'
;MLDLSAAHGVELVYAQRYDTESGWDFCRVEISTGGAWSEVARFSGNATTWQTVTLPLPQLEGVATARFRFRLTSDGSVQRNGWWVDDIVVRGFVDPELDDLFADGFESGDTSRWSGKAP
;
A
#
# COMPACT_ATOMS: atom_id res chain seq x y z
N MET A 1 10.89 -6.69 -6.86
CA MET A 1 9.58 -7.09 -6.33
C MET A 1 9.68 -7.05 -4.82
N LEU A 2 8.61 -6.65 -4.15
CA LEU A 2 8.53 -6.59 -2.69
C LEU A 2 7.69 -7.78 -2.22
N ASP A 3 8.20 -8.55 -1.26
CA ASP A 3 7.45 -9.63 -0.64
C ASP A 3 6.62 -9.07 0.51
N LEU A 4 5.31 -9.03 0.33
CA LEU A 4 4.32 -8.59 1.31
C LEU A 4 3.37 -9.72 1.70
N SER A 5 3.79 -10.98 1.52
CA SER A 5 2.97 -12.17 1.78
C SER A 5 2.45 -12.28 3.22
N ALA A 6 3.17 -11.72 4.19
CA ALA A 6 2.78 -11.67 5.60
C ALA A 6 2.38 -10.26 6.08
N ALA A 7 2.30 -9.28 5.17
CA ALA A 7 2.07 -7.88 5.54
C ALA A 7 0.60 -7.49 5.46
N HIS A 8 0.17 -6.73 6.45
CA HIS A 8 -1.15 -6.16 6.64
C HIS A 8 -1.05 -4.64 6.85
N GLY A 9 -2.15 -3.93 6.61
CA GLY A 9 -2.19 -2.46 6.71
C GLY A 9 -1.14 -1.79 5.84
N VAL A 10 -0.94 -2.32 4.63
CA VAL A 10 0.12 -1.84 3.73
C VAL A 10 -0.23 -0.45 3.24
N GLU A 11 0.70 0.49 3.39
CA GLU A 11 0.59 1.84 2.88
C GLU A 11 1.89 2.32 2.23
N LEU A 12 1.73 3.15 1.19
CA LEU A 12 2.81 3.90 0.57
C LEU A 12 2.73 5.35 1.05
N VAL A 13 3.80 5.80 1.69
CA VAL A 13 3.99 7.19 2.11
C VAL A 13 5.10 7.79 1.26
N TYR A 14 4.91 9.00 0.76
CA TYR A 14 5.93 9.71 0.00
C TYR A 14 5.68 11.22 0.03
N ALA A 15 6.74 12.00 -0.12
CA ALA A 15 6.65 13.42 -0.39
C ALA A 15 6.54 13.65 -1.90
N GLN A 16 5.72 14.60 -2.32
CA GLN A 16 5.67 15.06 -3.70
C GLN A 16 5.52 16.56 -3.83
N ARG A 17 5.93 17.08 -4.97
CA ARG A 17 5.49 18.36 -5.53
C ARG A 17 5.47 18.22 -7.05
N TYR A 18 4.62 18.98 -7.73
CA TYR A 18 4.48 18.84 -9.18
C TYR A 18 4.04 20.14 -9.85
N ASP A 19 4.42 20.27 -11.11
CA ASP A 19 4.01 21.34 -12.01
C ASP A 19 3.80 20.70 -13.39
N THR A 20 2.55 20.43 -13.72
CA THR A 20 2.12 19.73 -14.94
C THR A 20 1.02 20.52 -15.65
N GLU A 21 0.80 20.26 -16.94
CA GLU A 21 -0.38 20.82 -17.61
C GLU A 21 -1.67 20.25 -16.98
N SER A 22 -2.48 21.12 -16.40
CA SER A 22 -3.68 20.74 -15.66
C SER A 22 -4.69 20.01 -16.55
N GLY A 23 -4.98 18.75 -16.24
CA GLY A 23 -5.94 17.93 -16.96
C GLY A 23 -5.39 17.21 -18.20
N TRP A 24 -4.11 17.38 -18.54
CA TRP A 24 -3.47 16.79 -19.72
C TRP A 24 -2.25 15.94 -19.35
N ASP A 25 -1.39 16.51 -18.51
CA ASP A 25 -0.24 15.82 -17.95
C ASP A 25 -0.56 15.30 -16.55
N PHE A 26 -0.19 14.06 -16.28
CA PHE A 26 -0.58 13.39 -15.04
C PHE A 26 0.56 12.64 -14.36
N CYS A 27 0.69 12.87 -13.07
CA CYS A 27 1.52 12.10 -12.14
C CYS A 27 0.68 10.95 -11.59
N ARG A 28 1.08 9.70 -11.86
CA ARG A 28 0.34 8.50 -11.46
C ARG A 28 1.15 7.65 -10.51
N VAL A 29 0.48 7.14 -9.48
CA VAL A 29 0.97 6.00 -8.70
C VAL A 29 0.21 4.77 -9.17
N GLU A 30 0.96 3.74 -9.54
CA GLU A 30 0.41 2.49 -10.04
C GLU A 30 1.01 1.31 -9.28
N ILE A 31 0.21 0.26 -9.07
CA ILE A 31 0.62 -0.97 -8.40
C ILE A 31 0.46 -2.19 -9.31
N SER A 32 1.11 -3.29 -8.94
CA SER A 32 0.93 -4.58 -9.60
C SER A 32 1.19 -5.73 -8.64
N THR A 33 0.37 -6.77 -8.73
CA THR A 33 0.45 -8.02 -7.94
C THR A 33 1.05 -9.19 -8.75
N GLY A 34 1.91 -8.88 -9.72
CA GLY A 34 2.54 -9.87 -10.62
C GLY A 34 2.01 -9.87 -12.06
N GLY A 35 0.99 -9.06 -12.36
CA GLY A 35 0.38 -8.95 -13.69
C GLY A 35 0.42 -7.53 -14.26
N ALA A 36 -0.72 -7.08 -14.79
CA ALA A 36 -0.91 -5.72 -15.27
C ALA A 36 -0.74 -4.68 -14.14
N TRP A 37 -0.58 -3.42 -14.53
CA TRP A 37 -0.51 -2.28 -13.62
C TRP A 37 -1.90 -1.67 -13.44
N SER A 38 -2.26 -1.32 -12.20
CA SER A 38 -3.47 -0.58 -11.87
C SER A 38 -3.13 0.78 -11.24
N GLU A 39 -3.83 1.83 -11.64
CA GLU A 39 -3.70 3.17 -11.07
C GLU A 39 -4.38 3.24 -9.70
N VAL A 40 -3.68 3.79 -8.71
CA VAL A 40 -4.18 3.95 -7.32
C VAL A 40 -4.18 5.40 -6.87
N ALA A 41 -3.40 6.28 -7.53
CA ALA A 41 -3.49 7.72 -7.34
C ALA A 41 -3.11 8.47 -8.62
N ARG A 42 -3.69 9.66 -8.79
CA ARG A 42 -3.47 10.53 -9.96
C ARG A 42 -3.53 11.99 -9.56
N PHE A 43 -2.56 12.77 -10.04
CA PHE A 43 -2.44 14.20 -9.81
C PHE A 43 -2.16 14.93 -11.13
N SER A 44 -2.57 16.19 -11.23
CA SER A 44 -2.28 17.09 -12.35
C SER A 44 -2.35 18.55 -11.90
N GLY A 45 -1.83 19.46 -12.70
CA GLY A 45 -1.82 20.89 -12.42
C GLY A 45 -0.61 21.28 -11.58
N ASN A 46 -0.79 22.12 -10.57
CA ASN A 46 0.33 22.69 -9.82
C ASN A 46 0.17 22.47 -8.31
N ALA A 47 1.19 21.89 -7.70
CA ALA A 47 1.42 21.90 -6.26
C ALA A 47 2.91 22.18 -6.01
N THR A 48 3.22 23.45 -5.78
CA THR A 48 4.60 23.97 -5.71
C THR A 48 5.28 23.75 -4.36
N THR A 49 4.53 23.47 -3.31
CA THR A 49 5.06 23.08 -2.00
C THR A 49 5.11 21.57 -1.88
N TRP A 50 6.13 21.05 -1.20
CA TRP A 50 6.18 19.64 -0.83
C TRP A 50 4.98 19.27 0.03
N GLN A 51 4.32 18.18 -0.32
CA GLN A 51 3.20 17.60 0.41
C GLN A 51 3.45 16.11 0.62
N THR A 52 3.13 15.62 1.82
CA THR A 52 3.16 14.19 2.12
C THR A 52 1.85 13.56 1.66
N VAL A 53 1.96 12.48 0.89
CA VAL A 53 0.85 11.60 0.53
C VAL A 53 0.97 10.32 1.33
N THR A 54 -0.13 9.91 1.94
CA THR A 54 -0.30 8.60 2.55
C THR A 54 -1.36 7.85 1.77
N LEU A 55 -0.98 6.74 1.13
CA LEU A 55 -1.85 5.96 0.28
C LEU A 55 -2.00 4.55 0.85
N PRO A 56 -3.16 4.19 1.41
CA PRO A 56 -3.46 2.80 1.75
C PRO A 56 -3.47 1.93 0.49
N LEU A 57 -2.80 0.78 0.55
CA LEU A 57 -2.67 -0.18 -0.54
C LEU A 57 -3.11 -1.59 -0.11
N PRO A 58 -4.37 -1.77 0.33
CA PRO A 58 -4.89 -3.08 0.74
C PRO A 58 -4.77 -4.15 -0.36
N GLN A 59 -4.68 -3.73 -1.63
CA GLN A 59 -4.49 -4.63 -2.78
C GLN A 59 -3.11 -5.30 -2.80
N LEU A 60 -2.15 -4.82 -2.00
CA LEU A 60 -0.80 -5.38 -1.90
C LEU A 60 -0.60 -6.25 -0.65
N GLU A 61 -1.58 -6.30 0.26
CA GLU A 61 -1.54 -7.18 1.44
C GLU A 61 -1.54 -8.65 1.00
N GLY A 62 -0.67 -9.46 1.60
CA GLY A 62 -0.53 -10.87 1.25
C GLY A 62 0.13 -11.15 -0.11
N VAL A 63 0.68 -10.15 -0.80
CA VAL A 63 1.22 -10.31 -2.16
C VAL A 63 2.74 -10.46 -2.15
N ALA A 64 3.24 -11.65 -2.49
CA ALA A 64 4.68 -11.94 -2.56
C ALA A 64 5.43 -11.26 -3.71
N THR A 65 4.71 -10.80 -4.74
CA THR A 65 5.27 -10.21 -5.97
C THR A 65 4.89 -8.75 -6.14
N ALA A 66 4.61 -8.04 -5.04
CA ALA A 66 4.12 -6.67 -5.06
C ALA A 66 5.12 -5.73 -5.76
N ARG A 67 4.58 -4.79 -6.52
CA ARG A 67 5.32 -3.72 -7.20
C ARG A 67 4.51 -2.44 -7.13
N PHE A 68 5.21 -1.30 -7.08
CA PHE A 68 4.63 0.01 -7.31
C PHE A 68 5.52 0.80 -8.28
N ARG A 69 4.96 1.84 -8.90
CA ARG A 69 5.72 2.79 -9.72
C ARG A 69 5.09 4.17 -9.69
N PHE A 70 5.94 5.16 -9.92
CA PHE A 70 5.57 6.53 -10.23
C PHE A 70 5.68 6.73 -11.74
N ARG A 71 4.61 7.18 -12.40
CA ARG A 71 4.57 7.41 -13.85
C ARG A 71 4.06 8.81 -14.17
N LEU A 72 4.90 9.63 -14.78
CA LEU A 72 4.48 10.85 -15.44
C LEU A 72 4.07 10.50 -16.88
N THR A 73 2.89 10.92 -17.29
CA THR A 73 2.48 10.90 -18.71
C THR A 73 2.22 12.33 -19.13
N SER A 74 2.82 12.76 -20.23
CA SER A 74 2.53 14.04 -20.87
C SER A 74 2.01 13.84 -22.29
N ASP A 75 1.49 14.90 -22.88
CA ASP A 75 1.28 14.97 -24.32
C ASP A 75 2.43 15.72 -25.03
N GLY A 76 2.24 16.05 -26.31
CA GLY A 76 3.24 16.75 -27.13
C GLY A 76 3.23 18.28 -26.99
N SER A 77 2.35 18.84 -26.18
CA SER A 77 2.11 20.28 -26.01
C SER A 77 2.44 20.72 -24.57
N VAL A 78 2.46 22.04 -24.34
CA VAL A 78 2.60 22.72 -23.03
C VAL A 78 3.53 21.99 -22.02
N GLN A 79 4.83 22.04 -22.26
CA GLN A 79 5.79 21.48 -21.31
C GLN A 79 5.84 22.28 -20.01
N ARG A 80 5.71 21.57 -18.89
CA ARG A 80 5.94 22.08 -17.52
C ARG A 80 7.11 21.34 -16.88
N ASN A 81 7.46 21.72 -15.65
CA ASN A 81 8.64 21.18 -14.99
C ASN A 81 8.52 19.72 -14.54
N GLY A 82 7.29 19.18 -14.47
CA GLY A 82 7.04 17.76 -14.21
C GLY A 82 6.82 17.44 -12.73
N TRP A 83 7.38 16.33 -12.27
CA TRP A 83 7.09 15.74 -10.97
C TRP A 83 8.35 15.46 -10.18
N TRP A 84 8.35 15.84 -8.90
CA TRP A 84 9.37 15.48 -7.93
C TRP A 84 8.75 14.61 -6.84
N VAL A 85 9.45 13.54 -6.50
CA VAL A 85 9.05 12.55 -5.49
C VAL A 85 10.24 12.33 -4.57
N ASP A 86 10.01 12.29 -3.26
CA ASP A 86 11.03 12.04 -2.24
C ASP A 86 10.43 11.30 -1.04
N ASP A 87 11.27 10.92 -0.05
CA ASP A 87 10.86 10.32 1.23
C ASP A 87 9.93 9.10 1.08
N ILE A 88 10.26 8.22 0.14
CA ILE A 88 9.42 7.05 -0.20
C ILE A 88 9.55 5.97 0.86
N VAL A 89 8.43 5.63 1.50
CA VAL A 89 8.32 4.57 2.50
C VAL A 89 7.14 3.66 2.14
N VAL A 90 7.41 2.37 1.99
CA VAL A 90 6.37 1.35 2.06
C VAL A 90 6.41 0.77 3.47
N ARG A 91 5.28 0.80 4.17
CA ARG A 91 5.18 0.25 5.53
C ARG A 91 3.88 -0.51 5.71
N GLY A 92 3.86 -1.34 6.73
CA GLY A 92 2.75 -2.17 7.16
C GLY A 92 3.17 -2.86 8.45
N PHE A 93 2.32 -3.74 8.95
CA PHE A 93 2.65 -4.64 10.06
C PHE A 93 2.64 -6.07 9.54
N VAL A 94 3.54 -6.89 10.08
CA VAL A 94 3.51 -8.34 9.88
C VAL A 94 2.96 -8.95 11.16
N ASP A 95 1.96 -9.81 11.05
CA ASP A 95 1.53 -10.59 12.21
C ASP A 95 2.64 -11.61 12.47
N PRO A 96 3.33 -11.55 13.63
CA PRO A 96 4.57 -12.29 13.85
C PRO A 96 4.37 -13.79 14.10
N GLU A 97 3.36 -14.42 13.50
CA GLU A 97 2.66 -15.66 13.89
C GLU A 97 1.37 -15.33 14.64
N LEU A 98 0.22 -15.66 14.04
CA LEU A 98 -1.03 -15.78 14.79
C LEU A 98 -0.88 -16.99 15.71
N ASP A 99 -0.32 -16.77 16.89
CA ASP A 99 -0.59 -17.65 18.03
C ASP A 99 -2.10 -17.60 18.25
N ASP A 100 -2.78 -18.74 18.10
CA ASP A 100 -4.21 -18.82 18.36
C ASP A 100 -4.46 -18.29 19.77
N LEU A 101 -5.13 -17.13 19.87
CA LEU A 101 -5.48 -16.48 21.14
C LEU A 101 -6.14 -17.50 22.09
N PHE A 102 -6.88 -18.43 21.50
CA PHE A 102 -7.34 -19.66 22.09
C PHE A 102 -7.56 -20.72 20.99
N ALA A 103 -6.97 -21.90 21.16
CA ALA A 103 -7.33 -23.09 20.41
C ALA A 103 -7.34 -24.29 21.37
N ASP A 104 -8.33 -25.15 21.21
CA ASP A 104 -8.45 -26.41 21.92
C ASP A 104 -9.14 -27.43 21.00
N GLY A 105 -8.46 -28.54 20.72
CA GLY A 105 -8.98 -29.63 19.90
C GLY A 105 -9.66 -30.73 20.70
N PHE A 106 -9.70 -30.62 22.04
CA PHE A 106 -10.18 -31.66 22.97
C PHE A 106 -9.46 -33.03 22.90
N GLU A 107 -8.49 -33.19 22.00
CA GLU A 107 -7.69 -34.41 21.85
C GLU A 107 -6.73 -34.66 23.04
N SER A 108 -6.49 -33.63 23.86
CA SER A 108 -5.70 -33.72 25.10
C SER A 108 -6.52 -34.12 26.32
N GLY A 109 -7.86 -34.13 26.23
CA GLY A 109 -8.76 -34.35 27.36
C GLY A 109 -8.69 -33.26 28.44
N ASP A 110 -8.04 -32.13 28.16
CA ASP A 110 -7.92 -31.02 29.09
C ASP A 110 -9.06 -30.01 28.88
N THR A 111 -9.59 -29.49 29.99
CA THR A 111 -10.58 -28.41 30.01
C THR A 111 -10.09 -27.20 30.81
N SER A 112 -8.80 -27.12 31.14
CA SER A 112 -8.19 -26.08 31.98
C SER A 112 -8.40 -24.65 31.47
N ARG A 113 -8.60 -24.50 30.16
CA ARG A 113 -8.90 -23.21 29.52
C ARG A 113 -10.41 -22.94 29.38
N TRP A 114 -11.26 -23.86 29.81
CA TRP A 114 -12.72 -23.75 29.84
C TRP A 114 -13.24 -23.64 31.27
N SER A 115 -14.28 -22.84 31.50
CA SER A 115 -15.02 -22.83 32.77
C SER A 115 -16.44 -23.37 32.57
N GLY A 116 -16.90 -24.25 33.46
CA GLY A 116 -18.26 -24.79 33.44
C GLY A 116 -19.06 -24.43 34.70
N LYS A 117 -20.40 -24.38 34.57
CA LYS A 117 -21.33 -24.26 35.70
C LYS A 117 -22.40 -25.33 35.56
N ALA A 118 -22.55 -26.18 36.57
CA ALA A 118 -23.62 -27.17 36.63
C ALA A 118 -24.96 -26.51 37.06
N PRO A 119 -26.12 -26.99 36.57
CA PRO A 119 -27.44 -26.58 37.06
C PRO A 119 -27.66 -26.93 38.54
#